data_AF-A0A0Q0ELE8-F1
#
_entry.id   AF-A0A0Q0ELE8-F1
#
_cell.length_a   1.000
_cell.length_b   1.000
_cell.length_c   1.000
_cell.angle_alpha   90.00
_cell.angle_beta   90.00
_cell.angle_gamma   90.00
#
_symmetry.space_group_name_H-M   'P 1'
#
loop_
_entity.id
_entity.type
_entity.pdbx_description
1 polymer ?
#
loop_
_entity_poly.entity_id
_entity_poly.type
_entity_poly.pdbx_seq_one_letter_code
_entity_poly.pdbx_strand_id
1 'polypeptide(L)'
;MIKDELFAGVLVEIERVWGEPGFGGEFEAYGWLLENYGITEEDDNRWMDICAQDRSELEHALADLTKDQRAEIEEFLANDARVTDFLKGLLQRYQSSGAVYPHREG
;
A
#
# COMPACT_ATOMS: atom_id res chain seq x y z
N MET A 1 18.62 3.06 3.34
CA MET A 1 17.61 2.02 3.07
C MET A 1 17.35 2.03 1.58
N ILE A 2 17.55 0.88 0.93
CA ILE A 2 17.26 0.70 -0.50
C ILE A 2 15.78 0.34 -0.70
N LYS A 3 15.25 0.47 -1.93
CA LYS A 3 13.83 0.29 -2.25
C LYS A 3 13.27 -1.05 -1.73
N ASP A 4 14.01 -2.13 -1.92
CA ASP A 4 13.60 -3.47 -1.53
C ASP A 4 13.48 -3.63 0.00
N GLU A 5 14.38 -3.00 0.76
CA GLU A 5 14.31 -2.99 2.24
C GLU A 5 13.08 -2.21 2.73
N LEU A 6 12.72 -1.12 2.04
CA LEU A 6 11.52 -0.34 2.36
C LEU A 6 10.25 -1.12 2.04
N PHE A 7 10.21 -1.79 0.88
CA PHE A 7 9.09 -2.64 0.47
C PHE A 7 8.87 -3.78 1.48
N ALA A 8 9.94 -4.49 1.84
CA ALA A 8 9.88 -5.53 2.87
C ALA A 8 9.45 -4.99 4.24
N GLY A 9 9.90 -3.78 4.62
CA GLY A 9 9.48 -3.12 5.85
C GLY A 9 7.98 -2.82 5.88
N VAL A 10 7.42 -2.33 4.76
CA VAL A 10 5.97 -2.09 4.65
C VAL A 10 5.18 -3.39 4.78
N LEU A 11 5.64 -4.48 4.15
CA LEU A 11 5.00 -5.80 4.27
C LEU A 11 4.93 -6.28 5.73
N VAL A 12 6.03 -6.16 6.47
CA VAL A 12 6.09 -6.55 7.89
C VAL A 12 5.09 -5.75 8.74
N GLU A 13 4.99 -4.45 8.49
CA GLU A 13 4.02 -3.63 9.22
C GLU A 13 2.57 -3.94 8.83
N ILE A 14 2.29 -4.22 7.55
CA ILE A 14 0.97 -4.65 7.10
C ILE A 14 0.58 -5.97 7.78
N GLU A 15 1.50 -6.95 7.82
CA GLU A 15 1.28 -8.21 8.54
C GLU A 15 1.03 -7.97 10.04
N ARG A 16 1.79 -7.07 10.68
CA ARG A 16 1.59 -6.71 12.09
C ARG A 16 0.22 -6.09 12.34
N VAL A 17 -0.20 -5.16 11.48
CA VAL A 17 -1.44 -4.39 11.64
C VAL A 17 -2.67 -5.25 11.33
N TRP A 18 -2.61 -6.04 10.28
CA TRP A 18 -3.76 -6.75 9.73
C TRP A 18 -3.77 -8.25 9.99
N GLY A 19 -2.64 -8.88 10.34
CA GLY A 19 -2.55 -10.33 10.57
C GLY A 19 -3.12 -11.15 9.39
N GLU A 20 -3.66 -12.33 9.69
CA GLU A 20 -4.48 -13.09 8.75
C GLU A 20 -5.98 -12.79 8.97
N PRO A 21 -6.79 -12.55 7.92
CA PRO A 21 -6.50 -12.77 6.51
C PRO A 21 -5.79 -11.62 5.77
N GLY A 22 -5.43 -10.53 6.46
CA GLY A 22 -4.81 -9.34 5.88
C GLY A 22 -5.81 -8.20 5.67
N PHE A 23 -5.40 -7.20 4.88
CA PHE A 23 -6.25 -6.05 4.57
C PHE A 23 -7.27 -6.41 3.47
N GLY A 24 -8.57 -6.32 3.79
CA GLY A 24 -9.66 -6.71 2.89
C GLY A 24 -10.24 -5.57 2.03
N GLY A 25 -9.79 -4.32 2.22
CA GLY A 25 -10.26 -3.17 1.45
C GLY A 25 -11.70 -2.74 1.79
N GLU A 26 -12.25 -3.16 2.93
CA GLU A 26 -13.57 -2.72 3.36
C GLU A 26 -13.58 -1.24 3.77
N PHE A 27 -14.71 -0.55 3.57
CA PHE A 27 -14.86 0.87 3.93
C PHE A 27 -14.52 1.15 5.41
N GLU A 28 -14.94 0.26 6.32
CA GLU A 28 -14.61 0.36 7.76
C GLU A 28 -13.11 0.22 8.01
N ALA A 29 -12.41 -0.59 7.21
CA ALA A 29 -10.98 -0.81 7.30
C ALA A 29 -10.20 0.43 6.83
N TYR A 30 -10.62 1.07 5.74
CA TYR A 30 -10.05 2.36 5.30
C TYR A 30 -10.28 3.48 6.32
N GLY A 31 -11.48 3.56 6.93
CA GLY A 31 -11.75 4.53 7.99
C GLY A 31 -10.80 4.36 9.18
N TRP A 32 -10.60 3.11 9.61
CA TRP A 32 -9.69 2.79 10.71
C TRP A 32 -8.22 3.09 10.36
N LEU A 33 -7.80 2.78 9.13
CA LEU A 33 -6.44 3.03 8.63
C LEU A 33 -6.14 4.54 8.62
N LEU A 34 -7.10 5.35 8.17
CA LEU A 34 -6.99 6.80 8.18
C LEU A 34 -6.89 7.35 9.61
N GLU A 35 -7.74 6.87 10.52
CA GLU A 35 -7.76 7.34 11.92
C GLU A 35 -6.49 6.99 12.71
N ASN A 36 -5.93 5.79 12.49
CA ASN A 36 -4.80 5.28 13.29
C ASN A 36 -3.43 5.56 12.67
N TYR A 37 -3.37 5.67 11.35
CA TYR A 37 -2.11 5.76 10.60
C TYR A 37 -2.05 6.96 9.64
N GLY A 38 -3.17 7.63 9.38
CA GLY A 38 -3.23 8.70 8.38
C GLY A 38 -2.96 8.21 6.96
N ILE A 39 -3.19 6.92 6.68
CA ILE A 39 -3.05 6.33 5.36
C ILE A 39 -4.43 6.31 4.71
N THR A 40 -4.50 6.78 3.47
CA THR A 40 -5.74 6.91 2.70
C THR A 40 -5.95 5.72 1.77
N GLU A 41 -7.14 5.59 1.19
CA GLU A 41 -7.40 4.64 0.09
C GLU A 41 -6.49 4.92 -1.11
N GLU A 42 -6.14 6.17 -1.39
CA GLU A 42 -5.21 6.52 -2.47
C GLU A 42 -3.78 6.03 -2.19
N ASP A 43 -3.31 6.16 -0.94
CA ASP A 43 -2.01 5.60 -0.54
C ASP A 43 -2.01 4.07 -0.68
N ASP A 44 -3.10 3.40 -0.29
CA ASP A 44 -3.24 1.95 -0.42
C ASP A 44 -3.29 1.50 -1.89
N ASN A 45 -4.04 2.19 -2.74
CA ASN A 45 -4.04 1.94 -4.19
C ASN A 45 -2.63 2.07 -4.78
N ARG A 46 -1.88 3.09 -4.36
CA ARG A 46 -0.48 3.28 -4.81
C ARG A 46 0.44 2.17 -4.31
N TRP A 47 0.21 1.66 -3.10
CA TRP A 47 0.89 0.48 -2.58
C TRP A 47 0.57 -0.78 -3.40
N MET A 48 -0.69 -0.96 -3.79
CA MET A 48 -1.14 -2.09 -4.61
C MET A 48 -0.56 -2.06 -6.02
N ASP A 49 -0.39 -0.88 -6.62
CA ASP A 49 0.30 -0.73 -7.91
C ASP A 49 1.76 -1.20 -7.84
N ILE A 50 2.47 -0.83 -6.77
CA ILE A 50 3.86 -1.25 -6.53
C ILE A 50 3.92 -2.77 -6.34
N CYS A 51 3.01 -3.33 -5.56
CA CYS A 51 2.87 -4.78 -5.38
C CYS A 51 2.62 -5.51 -6.70
N ALA A 52 1.74 -4.99 -7.55
CA ALA A 52 1.45 -5.58 -8.86
C ALA A 52 2.66 -5.52 -9.78
N GLN A 53 3.43 -4.43 -9.76
CA GLN A 53 4.69 -4.34 -10.50
C GLN A 53 5.71 -5.38 -10.02
N ASP A 54 5.89 -5.52 -8.70
CA ASP A 54 6.81 -6.49 -8.10
C ASP A 54 6.46 -7.93 -8.48
N ARG A 55 5.16 -8.27 -8.47
CA ARG A 55 4.65 -9.59 -8.90
C ARG A 55 4.57 -9.79 -10.42
N SER A 56 4.96 -8.80 -11.23
CA SER A 56 4.79 -8.82 -12.69
C SER A 56 3.32 -8.99 -13.13
N GLU A 57 2.38 -8.48 -12.34
CA GLU A 57 0.92 -8.52 -12.53
C GLU A 57 0.34 -7.16 -12.94
N LEU A 58 1.18 -6.14 -13.14
CA LEU A 58 0.75 -4.76 -13.39
C LEU A 58 -0.21 -4.64 -14.59
N GLU A 59 0.05 -5.31 -15.72
CA GLU A 59 -0.85 -5.25 -16.88
C GLU A 59 -2.27 -5.74 -16.55
N HIS A 60 -2.38 -6.74 -15.67
CA HIS A 60 -3.67 -7.26 -15.21
C HIS A 60 -4.34 -6.29 -14.24
N ALA A 61 -3.59 -5.75 -13.27
CA ALA A 61 -4.11 -4.77 -12.31
C ALA A 61 -4.64 -3.50 -12.99
N LEU A 62 -4.04 -3.10 -14.11
CA LEU A 62 -4.44 -1.91 -14.86
C LEU A 62 -5.53 -2.17 -15.91
N ALA A 63 -6.00 -3.42 -16.08
CA ALA A 63 -6.84 -3.83 -17.22
C ALA A 63 -8.09 -2.97 -17.44
N ASP A 64 -8.74 -2.54 -16.37
CA ASP A 64 -10.00 -1.78 -16.42
C ASP A 64 -9.82 -0.27 -16.37
N LEU A 65 -8.57 0.21 -16.30
CA LEU A 65 -8.27 1.64 -16.23
C LEU A 65 -8.20 2.29 -17.61
N THR A 66 -8.59 3.57 -17.65
CA THR A 66 -8.43 4.41 -18.83
C THR A 66 -6.96 4.63 -19.17
N LYS A 67 -6.67 4.98 -20.43
CA LYS A 67 -5.29 5.24 -20.88
C LYS A 67 -4.58 6.30 -20.04
N ASP A 68 -5.29 7.34 -19.62
CA ASP A 68 -4.70 8.45 -18.85
C ASP A 68 -4.36 8.01 -17.41
N GLN A 69 -5.24 7.24 -16.77
CA GLN A 69 -4.97 6.66 -15.44
C GLN A 69 -3.78 5.70 -15.49
N ARG A 70 -3.70 4.85 -16.51
CA ARG A 70 -2.56 3.95 -16.71
C ARG A 70 -1.25 4.71 -16.84
N ALA A 71 -1.24 5.76 -17.68
CA ALA A 71 -0.05 6.57 -17.91
C ALA A 71 0.45 7.23 -16.62
N GLU A 72 -0.45 7.71 -15.77
CA GLU A 72 -0.08 8.29 -14.47
C GLU A 72 0.59 7.26 -13.54
N ILE A 73 0.03 6.05 -13.46
CA ILE A 73 0.58 4.96 -12.63
C ILE A 73 1.93 4.52 -13.17
N GLU A 74 2.05 4.30 -14.48
CA GLU A 74 3.31 3.93 -15.14
C GLU A 74 4.39 5.00 -14.95
N GLU A 75 4.04 6.30 -15.05
CA GLU A 75 4.98 7.40 -14.80
C GLU A 75 5.49 7.41 -13.35
N PHE A 76 4.60 7.17 -12.38
CA PHE A 76 4.99 7.04 -10.99
C PHE A 76 5.95 5.86 -10.78
N LEU A 77 5.58 4.67 -11.27
CA LEU A 77 6.33 3.44 -11.08
C LEU A 77 7.68 3.44 -11.82
N ALA A 78 7.79 4.18 -12.92
CA ALA A 78 9.05 4.36 -13.64
C ALA A 78 10.06 5.26 -12.89
N ASN A 79 9.61 6.01 -11.87
CA ASN A 79 10.45 6.92 -11.10
C ASN A 79 10.85 6.30 -9.76
N ASP A 80 11.99 5.61 -9.74
CA ASP A 80 12.52 4.94 -8.55
C ASP A 80 12.65 5.85 -7.32
N ALA A 81 13.00 7.13 -7.51
CA ALA A 81 13.11 8.07 -6.40
C ALA A 81 11.74 8.38 -5.78
N ARG A 82 10.71 8.61 -6.61
CA ARG A 82 9.34 8.82 -6.14
C ARG A 82 8.78 7.59 -5.44
N VAL A 83 8.99 6.39 -6.00
CA VAL A 83 8.59 5.13 -5.36
C VAL A 83 9.29 4.94 -4.02
N THR A 84 10.60 5.20 -3.97
CA THR A 84 11.39 5.10 -2.73
C THR A 84 10.89 6.08 -1.66
N ASP A 85 10.60 7.32 -2.02
CA ASP A 85 10.12 8.32 -1.06
C ASP A 85 8.68 8.04 -0.60
N PHE A 86 7.83 7.52 -1.49
CA PHE A 86 6.51 7.00 -1.12
C PHE A 86 6.62 5.86 -0.11
N LEU A 87 7.44 4.83 -0.37
CA LEU A 87 7.60 3.69 0.53
C LEU A 87 8.16 4.11 1.90
N LYS A 88 9.10 5.05 1.95
CA LYS A 88 9.57 5.64 3.23
C LYS A 88 8.42 6.30 3.99
N GLY A 89 7.60 7.11 3.32
CA GLY A 89 6.48 7.80 3.94
C GLY A 89 5.42 6.81 4.44
N LEU A 90 5.09 5.81 3.63
CA LEU A 90 4.13 4.76 4.00
C LEU A 90 4.62 3.95 5.21
N LEU A 91 5.89 3.53 5.21
CA LEU A 91 6.50 2.83 6.34
C LEU A 91 6.47 3.67 7.62
N GLN A 92 6.85 4.95 7.53
CA GLN A 92 6.80 5.88 8.67
C GLN A 92 5.39 6.03 9.23
N ARG A 93 4.36 6.08 8.36
CA ARG A 93 2.97 6.14 8.80
C ARG A 93 2.58 4.86 9.53
N TYR A 94 2.83 3.68 8.97
CA TYR A 94 2.56 2.41 9.65
C TYR A 94 3.31 2.26 10.99
N GLN A 95 4.51 2.83 11.11
CA GLN A 95 5.29 2.82 12.36
C GLN A 95 4.88 3.92 13.36
N SER A 96 3.98 4.83 12.98
CA SER A 96 3.57 5.95 13.83
C SER A 96 2.65 5.54 14.99
N SER A 97 2.05 4.34 14.91
CA SER A 97 1.12 3.82 15.91
C SER A 97 1.29 2.30 16.11
N GLY A 98 1.18 1.85 17.36
CA GLY A 98 1.17 0.43 17.72
C GLY A 98 -0.19 -0.24 17.59
N ALA A 99 -1.18 0.43 16.98
CA ALA A 99 -2.52 -0.13 16.77
C ALA A 99 -2.48 -1.43 15.94
N VAL A 100 -3.50 -2.27 16.11
CA VAL A 100 -3.71 -3.49 15.35
C VAL A 100 -5.20 -3.54 15.03
N TYR A 101 -5.54 -3.90 13.78
CA TYR A 101 -6.92 -3.90 13.34
C TYR A 101 -7.73 -4.94 14.12
N PRO A 102 -8.86 -4.56 14.74
CA PRO A 102 -9.69 -5.49 15.47
C PRO A 102 -10.49 -6.34 14.49
N HIS A 103 -10.00 -7.54 14.15
CA HIS A 103 -10.81 -8.53 13.46
C HIS A 103 -12.07 -8.80 14.27
N ARG A 104 -13.24 -8.69 13.63
CA ARG A 104 -14.47 -9.18 14.26
C ARG A 104 -14.28 -10.69 14.48
N GLU A 105 -14.19 -11.12 15.73
CA GLU A 105 -14.36 -12.53 16.06
C GLU A 105 -15.72 -12.95 15.47
N GLY A 106 -15.68 -13.83 14.47
CA GLY A 106 -16.88 -14.42 13.87
C GLY A 106 -17.55 -15.40 14.80
#